data_AF-A0A926KS67-F1
#
_entry.id   AF-A0A926KS67-F1
#
_cell.length_a   1.000
_cell.length_b   1.000
_cell.length_c   1.000
_cell.angle_alpha   90.00
_cell.angle_beta   90.00
_cell.angle_gamma   90.00
#
_symmetry.space_group_name_H-M   'P 1'
#
loop_
_entity.id
_entity.type
_entity.pdbx_description
1 polymer ?
#
loop_
_entity_poly.entity_id
_entity_poly.type
_entity_poly.pdbx_seq_one_letter_code
_entity_poly.pdbx_strand_id
1 'polypeptide(L)'
;MRFGARKKTEGAAPASKYNASKAILYLDTEKLVKVTAPELKEFKETKYDEIRHILFDSDMEGRYYRDVLLPDIKAGLIRVEMQPKFTLLEKQDKEGIKHQAITYTPDFKIIPFTGRAFFVDVKGAEDQKFPLKRKMFDAKFPEYPPLVVMKYKKKFGGWITIEEHDKQMRAENKQKKAVSAAASAQPNGEGPR
;
A
#
# COMPACT_ATOMS: atom_id res chain seq x y z
N MET A 1 41.86 34.84 -0.85
CA MET A 1 41.43 33.47 -1.24
C MET A 1 40.13 33.58 -2.03
N ARG A 2 40.12 33.09 -3.28
CA ARG A 2 38.97 33.16 -4.19
C ARG A 2 38.00 32.01 -3.87
N PHE A 3 36.76 32.31 -3.50
CA PHE A 3 35.70 31.32 -3.39
C PHE A 3 35.14 31.03 -4.80
N GLY A 4 35.42 29.83 -5.31
CA GLY A 4 34.93 29.39 -6.62
C GLY A 4 33.42 29.14 -6.59
N ALA A 5 32.69 29.84 -7.47
CA ALA A 5 31.28 29.59 -7.72
C ALA A 5 31.09 28.23 -8.41
N ARG A 6 30.37 27.29 -7.77
CA ARG A 6 29.85 26.09 -8.45
C ARG A 6 28.62 26.48 -9.28
N LYS A 7 28.69 26.24 -10.58
CA LYS A 7 27.57 26.32 -11.53
C LYS A 7 26.38 25.52 -10.99
N LYS A 8 25.22 26.18 -10.83
CA LYS A 8 23.93 25.52 -10.72
C LYS A 8 23.61 24.88 -12.06
N THR A 9 23.55 23.56 -12.11
CA THR A 9 22.82 22.87 -13.18
C THR A 9 21.34 23.04 -12.89
N GLU A 10 20.71 23.96 -13.63
CA GLU A 10 19.26 24.07 -13.74
C GLU A 10 18.72 22.83 -14.45
N GLY A 11 17.61 22.25 -13.96
CA GLY A 11 16.82 21.30 -14.75
C GLY A 11 16.42 19.97 -14.14
N ALA A 12 16.59 19.74 -12.83
CA ALA A 12 15.95 18.58 -12.18
C ALA A 12 15.15 19.05 -10.95
N ALA A 13 13.82 19.07 -11.09
CA ALA A 13 12.95 19.16 -9.92
C ALA A 13 13.35 18.04 -8.94
N PRO A 14 13.48 18.31 -7.63
CA PRO A 14 13.78 17.26 -6.68
C PRO A 14 12.66 16.24 -6.76
N ALA A 15 12.98 15.00 -7.14
CA ALA A 15 12.03 13.90 -7.14
C ALA A 15 11.42 13.85 -5.73
N SER A 16 10.13 14.17 -5.63
CA SER A 16 9.38 14.03 -4.39
C SER A 16 9.62 12.62 -3.87
N LYS A 17 9.96 12.53 -2.58
CA LYS A 17 10.17 11.29 -1.82
C LYS A 17 8.95 10.34 -1.87
N TYR A 18 7.85 10.79 -2.48
CA TYR A 18 6.55 10.12 -2.60
C TYR A 18 6.07 9.94 -4.06
N ASN A 19 6.95 9.96 -5.07
CA ASN A 19 6.57 9.68 -6.46
C ASN A 19 6.18 8.21 -6.68
N ALA A 20 5.06 7.77 -6.10
CA ALA A 20 4.41 6.53 -6.49
C ALA A 20 4.05 6.65 -7.98
N SER A 21 4.56 5.73 -8.79
CA SER A 21 4.14 5.63 -10.19
C SER A 21 2.67 5.25 -10.22
N LYS A 22 1.86 6.05 -10.92
CA LYS A 22 0.46 5.72 -11.20
C LYS A 22 0.41 4.55 -12.19
N ALA A 23 -0.74 3.91 -12.32
CA ALA A 23 -0.88 2.82 -13.27
C ALA A 23 -2.21 2.84 -14.00
N ILE A 24 -2.19 2.30 -15.21
CA ILE A 24 -3.36 2.11 -16.08
C ILE A 24 -3.47 0.61 -16.34
N LEU A 25 -4.61 0.03 -16.02
CA LEU A 25 -4.97 -1.33 -16.39
C LEU A 25 -5.84 -1.30 -17.64
N TYR A 26 -5.38 -1.96 -18.69
CA TYR A 26 -6.13 -2.21 -19.91
C TYR A 26 -6.92 -3.52 -19.73
N LEU A 27 -8.24 -3.45 -19.68
CA LEU A 27 -9.11 -4.59 -19.34
C LEU A 27 -9.22 -5.63 -20.46
N ASP A 28 -9.02 -5.21 -21.70
CA ASP A 28 -9.02 -6.06 -22.90
C ASP A 28 -7.80 -7.00 -22.97
N THR A 29 -6.64 -6.49 -22.57
CA THR A 29 -5.35 -7.18 -22.63
C THR A 29 -4.81 -7.58 -21.26
N GLU A 30 -5.49 -7.17 -20.19
CA GLU A 30 -5.05 -7.28 -18.78
C GLU A 30 -3.66 -6.69 -18.51
N LYS A 31 -3.19 -5.82 -19.40
CA LYS A 31 -1.88 -5.22 -19.30
C LYS A 31 -1.92 -4.08 -18.30
N LEU A 32 -1.04 -4.12 -17.31
CA LEU A 32 -0.83 -3.01 -16.37
C LEU A 32 0.39 -2.20 -16.81
N VAL A 33 0.20 -0.91 -17.06
CA VAL A 33 1.24 0.02 -17.50
C VAL A 33 1.46 1.08 -16.43
N LYS A 34 2.72 1.23 -15.99
CA LYS A 34 3.14 2.32 -15.12
C LYS A 34 3.20 3.61 -15.91
N VAL A 35 2.67 4.68 -15.34
CA VAL A 35 2.67 6.01 -15.95
C VAL A 35 3.01 7.08 -14.91
N THR A 36 3.58 8.17 -15.39
CA THR A 36 3.79 9.40 -14.63
C THR A 36 2.51 10.24 -14.60
N ALA A 37 2.46 11.25 -13.72
CA ALA A 37 1.29 12.13 -13.62
C ALA A 37 1.00 12.93 -14.92
N PRO A 38 2.00 13.46 -15.66
CA PRO A 38 1.76 14.08 -16.96
C PRO A 38 1.21 13.11 -18.01
N GLU A 39 1.80 11.91 -18.13
CA GLU A 39 1.32 10.88 -19.06
C GLU A 39 -0.12 10.45 -18.75
N LEU A 40 -0.47 10.32 -17.47
CA LEU A 40 -1.84 10.02 -17.07
C LEU A 40 -2.81 11.15 -17.46
N LYS A 41 -2.39 12.41 -17.33
CA LYS A 41 -3.22 13.56 -17.72
C LYS A 41 -3.49 13.54 -19.22
N GLU A 42 -2.45 13.35 -20.03
CA GLU A 42 -2.59 13.22 -21.48
C GLU A 42 -3.46 12.02 -21.87
N PHE A 43 -3.31 10.89 -21.18
CA PHE A 43 -4.14 9.71 -21.42
C PHE A 43 -5.62 9.98 -21.15
N LYS A 44 -5.94 10.67 -20.05
CA LYS A 44 -7.31 11.11 -19.71
C LYS A 44 -7.93 12.01 -20.77
N GLU A 45 -7.13 12.85 -21.41
CA GLU A 45 -7.60 13.79 -22.43
C GLU A 45 -7.78 13.13 -23.81
N THR A 46 -7.00 12.10 -24.13
CA THR A 46 -6.89 11.58 -25.50
C THR A 46 -7.44 10.17 -25.73
N LYS A 47 -7.37 9.28 -24.73
CA LYS A 47 -7.53 7.82 -24.94
C LYS A 47 -8.28 7.09 -23.83
N TYR A 48 -8.72 7.79 -22.79
CA TYR A 48 -9.40 7.19 -21.66
C TYR A 48 -10.82 6.76 -22.02
N ASP A 49 -11.16 5.55 -21.59
CA ASP A 49 -12.46 4.91 -21.76
C ASP A 49 -12.68 4.05 -20.51
N GLU A 50 -13.69 4.39 -19.72
CA GLU A 50 -13.97 3.76 -18.42
C GLU A 50 -14.38 2.29 -18.55
N ILE A 51 -14.83 1.89 -19.75
CA ILE A 51 -15.18 0.48 -20.06
C ILE A 51 -13.92 -0.34 -20.28
N ARG A 52 -12.84 0.27 -20.79
CA ARG A 52 -11.61 -0.42 -21.19
C ARG A 52 -10.45 -0.19 -20.23
N HIS A 53 -10.49 0.85 -19.42
CA HIS A 53 -9.34 1.29 -18.63
C HIS A 53 -9.71 1.56 -17.19
N ILE A 54 -8.87 1.08 -16.26
CA ILE A 54 -8.93 1.45 -14.84
C ILE A 54 -7.65 2.19 -14.48
N LEU A 55 -7.81 3.33 -13.81
CA LEU A 55 -6.72 4.18 -13.37
C LEU A 55 -6.47 3.95 -11.89
N PHE A 56 -5.21 3.73 -11.52
CA PHE A 56 -4.78 3.51 -10.14
C PHE A 56 -3.81 4.59 -9.69
N ASP A 57 -3.93 4.99 -8.43
CA ASP A 57 -3.03 5.97 -7.84
C ASP A 57 -1.65 5.38 -7.52
N SER A 58 -1.55 4.05 -7.45
CA SER A 58 -0.28 3.34 -7.43
C SER A 58 -0.26 2.07 -8.32
N ASP A 59 0.94 1.74 -8.84
CA ASP A 59 1.18 0.46 -9.51
C ASP A 59 0.89 -0.76 -8.61
N MET A 60 1.05 -0.62 -7.28
CA MET A 60 0.81 -1.74 -6.38
C MET A 60 -0.68 -2.05 -6.24
N GLU A 61 -1.54 -1.04 -6.14
CA GLU A 61 -3.00 -1.20 -6.20
C GLU A 61 -3.41 -1.88 -7.51
N GLY A 62 -2.88 -1.39 -8.64
CA GLY A 62 -3.18 -1.95 -9.95
C GLY A 62 -2.75 -3.41 -10.10
N ARG A 63 -1.59 -3.79 -9.53
CA ARG A 63 -1.16 -5.20 -9.48
C ARG A 63 -2.09 -6.04 -8.62
N TYR A 64 -2.48 -5.55 -7.44
CA TYR A 64 -3.38 -6.29 -6.57
C TYR A 64 -4.72 -6.53 -7.24
N TYR A 65 -5.27 -5.48 -7.85
CA TYR A 65 -6.51 -5.59 -8.60
C TYR A 65 -6.39 -6.61 -9.73
N ARG A 66 -5.36 -6.53 -10.57
CA ARG A 66 -5.16 -7.46 -11.69
C ARG A 66 -4.91 -8.90 -11.23
N ASP A 67 -4.04 -9.10 -10.25
CA ASP A 67 -3.53 -10.43 -9.88
C ASP A 67 -4.47 -11.18 -8.93
N VAL A 68 -5.27 -10.46 -8.14
CA VAL A 68 -6.12 -11.05 -7.08
C VAL A 68 -7.60 -10.81 -7.36
N LEU A 69 -8.01 -9.56 -7.62
CA LEU A 69 -9.43 -9.22 -7.69
C LEU A 69 -10.04 -9.54 -9.06
N LEU A 70 -9.34 -9.26 -10.15
CA LEU A 70 -9.86 -9.42 -11.51
C LEU A 70 -10.25 -10.87 -11.84
N PRO A 71 -9.49 -11.91 -11.46
CA PRO A 71 -9.93 -13.30 -11.66
C PRO A 71 -11.25 -13.61 -10.95
N ASP A 72 -11.41 -13.17 -9.70
CA ASP A 72 -12.63 -13.40 -8.91
C ASP A 72 -13.83 -12.61 -9.44
N ILE A 73 -13.60 -11.39 -9.95
CA ILE A 73 -14.63 -10.59 -10.63
C ILE A 73 -15.09 -11.30 -11.90
N LYS A 74 -14.16 -11.80 -12.72
CA LYS A 74 -14.47 -12.52 -13.96
C LYS A 74 -15.19 -13.84 -13.70
N ALA A 75 -14.86 -14.51 -12.60
CA ALA A 75 -15.56 -15.70 -12.13
C ALA A 75 -16.93 -15.40 -11.50
N GLY A 76 -17.32 -14.13 -11.35
CA GLY A 76 -18.59 -13.73 -10.75
C GLY A 76 -18.68 -13.96 -9.25
N LEU A 77 -17.54 -14.13 -8.57
CA LEU A 77 -17.48 -14.43 -7.14
C LEU A 77 -17.60 -13.17 -6.27
N ILE A 78 -17.09 -12.05 -6.78
CA ILE A 78 -17.05 -10.77 -6.05
C ILE A 78 -17.46 -9.60 -6.95
N ARG A 79 -17.93 -8.53 -6.32
CA ARG A 79 -17.97 -7.18 -6.88
C ARG A 79 -17.00 -6.28 -6.13
N VAL A 80 -16.41 -5.32 -6.83
CA VAL A 80 -15.43 -4.39 -6.24
C VAL A 80 -15.89 -2.95 -6.43
N GLU A 81 -15.88 -2.18 -5.35
CA GLU A 81 -16.00 -0.73 -5.37
C GLU A 81 -14.63 -0.10 -5.08
N MET A 82 -14.23 0.87 -5.89
CA MET A 82 -12.94 1.55 -5.79
C MET A 82 -13.01 2.71 -4.79
N GLN A 83 -11.97 2.84 -3.96
CA GLN A 83 -11.71 4.01 -3.11
C GLN A 83 -12.94 4.56 -2.35
N PRO A 84 -13.73 3.74 -1.63
CA PRO A 84 -14.86 4.24 -0.85
C PRO A 84 -14.38 5.19 0.25
N LYS A 85 -15.12 6.27 0.50
CA LYS A 85 -14.73 7.31 1.46
C LYS A 85 -15.47 7.15 2.78
N PHE A 86 -14.72 7.11 3.88
CA PHE A 86 -15.25 7.06 5.24
C PHE A 86 -14.81 8.27 6.05
N THR A 87 -15.71 8.83 6.84
CA THR A 87 -15.36 9.80 7.87
C THR A 87 -15.06 9.05 9.16
N LEU A 88 -13.83 9.14 9.66
CA LEU A 88 -13.42 8.56 10.95
C LEU A 88 -13.77 9.48 12.11
N LEU A 89 -13.56 10.78 11.95
CA LEU A 89 -13.94 11.80 12.92
C LEU A 89 -14.62 12.94 12.20
N GLU A 90 -15.80 13.33 12.67
CA GLU A 90 -16.55 14.45 12.08
C GLU A 90 -15.80 15.77 12.26
N LYS A 91 -16.14 16.74 11.42
CA LYS A 91 -15.67 18.11 11.61
C LYS A 91 -16.25 18.65 12.92
N GLN A 92 -15.41 19.32 13.71
CA GLN A 92 -15.83 19.91 14.99
C GLN A 92 -15.44 21.37 15.05
N ASP A 93 -16.26 22.17 15.73
CA ASP A 93 -15.92 23.54 16.13
C ASP A 93 -15.88 23.56 17.65
N LYS A 94 -14.72 23.89 18.21
CA LYS A 94 -14.53 24.00 19.66
C LYS A 94 -14.09 25.41 19.96
N GLU A 95 -14.99 26.19 20.56
CA GLU A 95 -14.72 27.58 20.97
C GLU A 95 -14.22 28.46 19.80
N GLY A 96 -14.77 28.26 18.59
CA GLY A 96 -14.37 28.98 17.38
C GLY A 96 -13.17 28.38 16.65
N ILE A 97 -12.53 27.35 17.22
CA ILE A 97 -11.44 26.61 16.58
C ILE A 97 -12.03 25.48 15.73
N LYS A 98 -11.86 25.58 14.41
CA LYS A 98 -12.36 24.59 13.45
C LYS A 98 -11.38 23.42 13.30
N HIS A 99 -11.79 22.25 13.79
CA HIS A 99 -11.12 20.98 13.57
C HIS A 99 -11.71 20.30 12.32
N GLN A 100 -10.88 20.04 11.32
CA GLN A 100 -11.31 19.36 10.10
C GLN A 100 -11.62 17.89 10.35
N ALA A 101 -12.54 17.34 9.56
CA ALA A 101 -12.86 15.92 9.61
C ALA A 101 -11.63 15.07 9.28
N ILE A 102 -11.50 13.95 9.99
CA ILE A 102 -10.51 12.91 9.64
C ILE A 102 -11.23 11.90 8.77
N THR A 103 -10.79 11.74 7.53
CA THR A 103 -11.32 10.73 6.62
C THR A 103 -10.31 9.63 6.34
N TYR A 104 -10.83 8.46 5.96
CA TYR A 104 -10.07 7.33 5.51
C TYR A 104 -10.71 6.73 4.25
N THR A 105 -9.86 6.35 3.31
CA THR A 105 -10.25 5.83 2.00
C THR A 105 -9.44 4.57 1.77
N PRO A 106 -9.96 3.38 2.11
CA PRO A 106 -9.33 2.13 1.71
C PRO A 106 -9.35 2.01 0.18
N ASP A 107 -8.44 1.23 -0.40
CA ASP A 107 -8.29 1.15 -1.85
C ASP A 107 -9.45 0.41 -2.51
N PHE A 108 -9.94 -0.64 -1.85
CA PHE A 108 -11.01 -1.51 -2.37
C PHE A 108 -12.04 -1.85 -1.30
N LYS A 109 -13.32 -1.86 -1.69
CA LYS A 109 -14.37 -2.59 -0.99
C LYS A 109 -14.74 -3.80 -1.83
N ILE A 110 -14.63 -4.96 -1.23
CA ILE A 110 -14.93 -6.25 -1.84
C ILE A 110 -16.26 -6.73 -1.30
N ILE A 111 -17.16 -7.08 -2.22
CA ILE A 111 -18.52 -7.54 -1.93
C ILE A 111 -18.63 -8.95 -2.51
N PRO A 112 -18.34 -9.99 -1.72
CA PRO A 112 -18.56 -11.37 -2.13
C PRO A 112 -20.04 -11.61 -2.42
N PHE A 113 -20.34 -12.48 -3.40
CA PHE A 113 -21.72 -12.92 -3.63
C PHE A 113 -22.27 -13.69 -2.42
N THR A 114 -21.39 -14.41 -1.73
CA THR A 114 -21.68 -15.10 -0.47
C THR A 114 -20.79 -14.55 0.63
N GLY A 115 -21.34 -13.70 1.50
CA GLY A 115 -20.62 -13.20 2.67
C GLY A 115 -20.87 -11.73 2.96
N ARG A 116 -20.04 -11.19 3.86
CA ARG A 116 -20.08 -9.76 4.22
C ARG A 116 -19.06 -9.00 3.39
N ALA A 117 -19.41 -7.76 3.05
CA ALA A 117 -18.46 -6.85 2.44
C ALA A 117 -17.29 -6.58 3.40
N PHE A 118 -16.10 -6.43 2.84
CA PHE A 118 -14.89 -6.10 3.58
C PHE A 118 -14.00 -5.14 2.78
N PHE A 119 -13.04 -4.52 3.45
CA PHE A 119 -12.21 -3.47 2.88
C PHE A 119 -10.76 -3.92 2.84
N VAL A 120 -10.11 -3.62 1.72
CA VAL A 120 -8.69 -3.91 1.49
C VAL A 120 -7.94 -2.60 1.24
N ASP A 121 -6.81 -2.47 1.89
CA ASP A 121 -5.83 -1.42 1.66
C ASP A 121 -4.47 -2.05 1.30
N VAL A 122 -3.87 -1.58 0.22
CA VAL A 122 -2.64 -2.12 -0.36
C VAL A 122 -1.47 -1.21 0.04
N LYS A 123 -0.50 -1.77 0.77
CA LYS A 123 0.65 -1.01 1.29
C LYS A 123 1.97 -1.55 0.77
N GLY A 124 2.78 -0.64 0.22
CA GLY A 124 4.19 -0.87 -0.10
C GLY A 124 5.12 -0.52 1.07
N ALA A 125 5.09 0.75 1.48
CA ALA A 125 5.82 1.26 2.64
C ALA A 125 4.83 1.66 3.76
N GLU A 126 5.25 1.48 5.01
CA GLU A 126 4.42 1.84 6.16
C GLU A 126 4.49 3.34 6.43
N ASP A 127 3.34 4.01 6.36
CA ASP A 127 3.14 5.34 6.92
C ASP A 127 2.93 5.20 8.44
N GLN A 128 3.68 5.97 9.24
CA GLN A 128 3.57 5.99 10.70
C GLN A 128 2.15 6.31 11.19
N LYS A 129 1.35 7.05 10.41
CA LYS A 129 -0.03 7.41 10.76
C LYS A 129 -1.06 6.33 10.43
N PHE A 130 -0.71 5.38 9.57
CA PHE A 130 -1.64 4.36 9.09
C PHE A 130 -2.19 3.45 10.20
N PRO A 131 -1.39 2.92 11.14
CA PRO A 131 -1.90 2.07 12.22
C PRO A 131 -2.99 2.74 13.06
N LEU A 132 -2.86 4.06 13.30
CA LEU A 132 -3.87 4.83 14.02
C LEU A 132 -5.17 4.91 13.20
N LYS A 133 -5.08 5.24 11.91
CA LYS A 133 -6.28 5.31 11.03
C LYS A 133 -6.97 3.97 10.91
N ARG A 134 -6.22 2.87 10.75
CA ARG A 134 -6.75 1.51 10.73
C ARG A 134 -7.50 1.20 12.03
N LYS A 135 -6.87 1.46 13.18
CA LYS A 135 -7.51 1.25 14.49
C LYS A 135 -8.79 2.09 14.66
N MET A 136 -8.78 3.34 14.21
CA MET A 136 -9.97 4.21 14.24
C MET A 136 -11.09 3.71 13.32
N PHE A 137 -10.74 3.21 12.14
CA PHE A 137 -11.70 2.61 11.20
C PHE A 137 -12.37 1.38 11.82
N ASP A 138 -11.58 0.42 12.29
CA ASP A 138 -12.10 -0.82 12.89
C ASP A 138 -12.95 -0.54 14.13
N ALA A 139 -12.60 0.50 14.92
CA ALA A 139 -13.37 0.91 16.09
C ALA A 139 -14.69 1.63 15.72
N LYS A 140 -14.71 2.43 14.65
CA LYS A 140 -15.91 3.19 14.25
C LYS A 140 -16.92 2.35 13.48
N PHE A 141 -16.46 1.35 12.72
CA PHE A 141 -17.32 0.52 11.88
C PHE A 141 -17.23 -0.98 12.25
N PRO A 142 -17.65 -1.35 13.48
CA PRO A 142 -17.55 -2.72 13.98
C PRO A 142 -18.47 -3.73 13.25
N GLU A 143 -19.39 -3.26 12.41
CA GLU A 143 -20.26 -4.10 11.59
C GLU A 143 -19.52 -4.82 10.45
N TYR A 144 -18.36 -4.29 10.04
CA TYR A 144 -17.51 -4.90 9.03
C TYR A 144 -16.41 -5.77 9.63
N PRO A 145 -15.89 -6.74 8.87
CA PRO A 145 -14.64 -7.40 9.22
C PRO A 145 -13.50 -6.38 9.38
N PRO A 146 -12.45 -6.70 10.16
CA PRO A 146 -11.28 -5.84 10.28
C PRO A 146 -10.69 -5.47 8.92
N LEU A 147 -10.23 -4.23 8.78
CA LEU A 147 -9.57 -3.78 7.57
C LEU A 147 -8.41 -4.72 7.20
N VAL A 148 -8.46 -5.28 5.99
CA VAL A 148 -7.41 -6.16 5.47
C VAL A 148 -6.33 -5.31 4.84
N VAL A 149 -5.08 -5.53 5.25
CA VAL A 149 -3.93 -4.77 4.73
C VAL A 149 -3.03 -5.71 3.97
N MET A 150 -2.94 -5.51 2.66
CA MET A 150 -2.18 -6.38 1.76
C MET A 150 -0.81 -5.79 1.45
N LYS A 151 0.21 -6.64 1.50
CA LYS A 151 1.59 -6.34 1.11
C LYS A 151 2.04 -7.31 0.03
N TYR A 152 2.89 -6.84 -0.88
CA TYR A 152 3.56 -7.71 -1.83
C TYR A 152 4.98 -8.04 -1.36
N LYS A 153 5.23 -9.32 -1.08
CA LYS A 153 6.56 -9.83 -0.69
C LYS A 153 6.87 -11.10 -1.46
N LYS A 154 7.72 -10.97 -2.49
CA LYS A 154 8.18 -12.10 -3.32
C LYS A 154 8.80 -13.23 -2.49
N LYS A 155 9.51 -12.91 -1.40
CA LYS A 155 10.10 -13.89 -0.47
C LYS A 155 9.05 -14.84 0.13
N PHE A 156 7.81 -14.38 0.29
CA PHE A 156 6.73 -15.10 0.96
C PHE A 156 5.64 -15.58 -0.03
N GLY A 157 5.98 -15.72 -1.31
CA GLY A 157 5.05 -16.23 -2.32
C GLY A 157 4.14 -15.17 -2.97
N GLY A 158 4.30 -13.88 -2.64
CA GLY A 158 3.57 -12.79 -3.28
C GLY A 158 2.74 -11.97 -2.30
N TRP A 159 1.42 -11.91 -2.53
CA TRP A 159 0.48 -11.15 -1.71
C TRP A 159 0.30 -11.80 -0.34
N ILE A 160 0.51 -11.02 0.72
CA ILE A 160 0.44 -11.46 2.11
C ILE A 160 -0.23 -10.38 2.97
N THR A 161 -0.98 -10.79 3.99
CA THR A 161 -1.55 -9.84 4.95
C THR A 161 -0.46 -9.22 5.84
N ILE A 162 -0.72 -8.04 6.40
CA ILE A 162 0.22 -7.40 7.33
C ILE A 162 0.44 -8.25 8.59
N GLU A 163 -0.59 -8.94 9.07
CA GLU A 163 -0.51 -9.82 10.24
C GLU A 163 0.45 -10.99 9.99
N GLU A 164 0.32 -11.66 8.84
CA GLU A 164 1.18 -12.78 8.47
C GLU A 164 2.61 -12.32 8.21
N HIS A 165 2.79 -11.18 7.52
CA HIS A 165 4.09 -10.56 7.32
C HIS A 165 4.80 -10.31 8.66
N ASP A 166 4.10 -9.69 9.61
CA ASP A 166 4.69 -9.33 10.90
C ASP A 166 5.02 -10.58 11.73
N LYS A 167 4.17 -11.61 11.67
CA LYS A 167 4.43 -12.90 12.30
C LYS A 167 5.71 -13.56 11.76
N GLN A 168 5.88 -13.56 10.44
CA GLN A 168 7.07 -14.12 9.79
C GLN A 168 8.33 -13.31 10.13
N MET A 169 8.26 -11.98 10.09
CA MET A 169 9.40 -11.12 10.46
C MET A 169 9.82 -11.31 11.92
N ARG A 170 8.87 -11.47 12.84
CA ARG A 170 9.16 -11.79 14.25
C ARG A 170 9.84 -13.15 14.40
N ALA A 171 9.38 -14.17 13.67
CA ALA A 171 10.00 -15.49 13.68
C ALA A 171 11.44 -15.45 13.15
N GLU A 172 11.68 -14.77 12.02
CA GLU A 172 13.03 -14.58 11.46
C GLU A 172 13.95 -13.84 12.43
N ASN A 173 13.46 -12.78 13.07
CA ASN A 173 14.25 -12.03 14.04
C ASN A 173 14.59 -12.87 15.28
N LYS A 174 13.68 -13.73 15.73
CA LYS A 174 13.94 -14.68 16.82
C LYS A 174 15.00 -15.71 16.43
N GLN A 175 14.93 -16.26 15.21
CA GLN A 175 15.94 -17.18 14.70
C GLN A 175 17.30 -16.52 14.56
N LYS A 176 17.38 -15.32 13.99
CA LYS A 176 18.63 -14.56 13.86
C LYS A 176 19.28 -14.28 15.21
N LYS A 177 18.48 -13.90 16.22
CA LYS A 177 18.96 -13.71 17.60
C LYS A 177 19.48 -15.01 18.21
N ALA A 178 18.83 -16.14 17.98
CA ALA A 178 19.28 -17.44 18.46
C ALA A 178 20.60 -17.87 17.80
N VAL A 179 20.73 -17.68 16.48
CA VAL A 179 21.97 -17.97 15.74
C VAL A 179 23.12 -17.07 16.19
N SER A 180 22.88 -15.77 16.37
CA SER A 180 23.92 -14.86 16.86
C SER A 180 24.37 -15.19 18.29
N ALA A 181 23.44 -15.59 19.15
CA ALA A 181 23.75 -15.99 20.53
C ALA A 181 24.57 -17.30 20.58
N ALA A 182 24.23 -18.28 19.73
CA ALA A 182 24.98 -19.53 19.63
C ALA A 182 26.40 -19.32 19.06
N ALA A 183 26.57 -18.43 18.08
CA ALA A 183 27.87 -18.09 17.52
C ALA A 183 28.80 -17.39 18.53
N SER A 184 28.25 -16.58 19.44
CA SER A 184 29.03 -15.93 20.51
C SER A 184 29.39 -16.85 21.68
N ALA A 185 28.84 -18.07 21.73
CA ALA A 185 29.01 -18.99 22.86
C ALA A 185 30.06 -20.10 22.62
N GLN A 186 30.76 -20.12 21.48
CA GLN A 186 31.86 -21.06 21.26
C GLN A 186 33.16 -20.53 21.90
N PRO A 187 33.74 -21.22 22.89
CA PRO A 187 34.99 -20.78 23.53
C PRO A 187 36.18 -20.96 22.58
N ASN A 188 37.07 -19.96 22.55
CA ASN A 188 38.39 -20.06 21.95
C ASN A 188 39.10 -21.30 22.51
N GLY A 189 39.39 -22.27 21.64
CA GLY A 189 40.08 -23.49 22.03
C GLY A 189 41.45 -23.17 22.63
N GLU A 190 41.69 -23.67 23.85
CA GLU A 190 43.03 -23.81 24.40
C GLU A 190 43.83 -24.74 23.48
N GLY A 191 44.85 -24.19 22.82
CA GLY A 191 45.82 -24.97 22.05
C GLY A 191 46.66 -25.86 22.99
N PRO A 192 46.98 -27.10 22.59
CA PRO A 192 47.76 -27.99 23.43
C PRO A 192 49.21 -27.48 23.53
N ARG A 193 49.77 -27.60 24.74
CA ARG A 193 51.15 -27.22 25.09
C ARG A 193 52.19 -28.17 24.52
#